data_AF-A0A2V9CRD8-F1
#
_entry.id   AF-A0A2V9CRD8-F1
#
_cell.length_a   1.000
_cell.length_b   1.000
_cell.length_c   1.000
_cell.angle_alpha   90.00
_cell.angle_beta   90.00
_cell.angle_gamma   90.00
#
_symmetry.space_group_name_H-M   'P 1'
#
loop_
_entity.id
_entity.type
_entity.pdbx_description
1 polymer ?
#
loop_
_entity_poly.entity_id
_entity_poly.type
_entity_poly.pdbx_seq_one_letter_code
_entity_poly.pdbx_strand_id
1 'polypeptide(L)'
;PLLHGVEIYHGRPIFYDLGNFIYNTPPTLTYIDEPMSWESVVAYVEFQGKNVKSISLRPIALNVVGEGQPDIHNEYTNNQFLDTRGLPAPATGSRAGYILQRLADASKPFGTRVEVKGETGEIKLKAGS
;
A
#
# COMPACT_ATOMS: atom_id res chain seq x y z
N PRO A 1 8.94 -3.54 -3.33
CA PRO A 1 8.78 -3.38 -1.88
C PRO A 1 7.46 -4.03 -1.44
N LEU A 2 7.45 -4.75 -0.32
CA LEU A 2 6.26 -5.46 0.15
C LEU A 2 5.62 -4.70 1.31
N LEU A 3 4.29 -4.73 1.38
CA LEU A 3 3.55 -4.15 2.49
C LEU A 3 3.88 -4.90 3.80
N HIS A 4 4.45 -4.19 4.77
CA HIS A 4 4.84 -4.72 6.08
C HIS A 4 3.98 -4.11 7.21
N GLY A 5 4.15 -4.66 8.41
CA GLY A 5 3.37 -4.26 9.58
C GLY A 5 3.66 -2.84 10.06
N VAL A 6 2.77 -2.34 10.91
CA VAL A 6 2.90 -1.07 11.61
C VAL A 6 3.05 -1.33 13.09
N GLU A 7 3.93 -0.59 13.75
CA GLU A 7 4.08 -0.58 15.20
C GLU A 7 3.72 0.80 15.76
N ILE A 8 3.07 0.83 16.93
CA ILE A 8 2.95 2.04 17.75
C ILE A 8 3.97 1.97 18.89
N TYR A 9 5.15 2.54 18.65
CA TYR A 9 6.26 2.55 19.60
C TYR A 9 6.28 3.89 20.36
N HIS A 10 6.17 3.84 21.69
CA HIS A 10 6.07 5.03 22.56
C HIS A 10 5.07 6.10 22.04
N GLY A 11 3.90 5.67 21.57
CA GLY A 11 2.85 6.55 21.06
C GLY A 11 3.11 7.13 19.66
N ARG A 12 4.12 6.62 18.93
CA ARG A 12 4.48 7.06 17.58
C ARG A 12 4.42 5.90 16.59
N PRO A 13 3.94 6.12 15.35
CA PRO A 13 3.92 5.06 14.35
C PRO A 13 5.32 4.80 13.79
N ILE A 14 5.66 3.53 13.66
CA ILE A 14 6.76 3.03 12.84
C ILE A 14 6.11 2.21 11.73
N PHE A 15 6.22 2.68 10.50
CA PHE A 15 5.82 1.94 9.31
C PHE A 15 7.05 1.22 8.76
N TYR A 16 7.09 -0.11 8.90
CA TYR A 16 8.27 -0.87 8.47
C TYR A 16 8.43 -0.87 6.94
N ASP A 17 7.32 -0.88 6.20
CA ASP A 17 7.21 -0.59 4.76
C ASP A 17 5.71 -0.50 4.42
N LEU A 18 5.32 0.46 3.58
CA LEU A 18 3.93 0.58 3.11
C LEU A 18 3.73 -0.05 1.73
N GLY A 19 4.76 -0.64 1.14
CA GLY A 19 4.74 -1.11 -0.24
C GLY A 19 4.98 0.02 -1.25
N ASN A 20 4.87 -0.32 -2.53
CA ASN A 20 5.11 0.62 -3.62
C ASN A 20 3.95 1.61 -3.78
N PHE A 21 4.25 2.91 -3.93
CA PHE A 21 3.24 3.91 -4.32
C PHE A 21 3.18 4.13 -5.84
N ILE A 22 4.32 4.00 -6.53
CA ILE A 22 4.44 4.01 -7.99
C ILE A 22 5.41 2.88 -8.34
N TYR A 23 5.17 2.16 -9.45
CA TYR A 23 6.05 1.07 -9.86
C TYR A 23 6.33 1.07 -11.36
N ASN A 24 7.41 1.75 -11.75
CA ASN A 24 7.86 1.80 -13.14
C ASN A 24 8.81 0.62 -13.41
N THR A 25 8.33 -0.35 -14.17
CA THR A 25 9.11 -1.53 -14.56
C THR A 25 8.86 -1.80 -16.05
N PRO A 26 9.92 -2.04 -16.84
CA PRO A 26 9.77 -2.36 -18.26
C PRO A 26 8.96 -3.65 -18.43
N PRO A 27 8.24 -3.82 -19.56
CA PRO A 27 7.63 -5.09 -19.95
C PRO A 27 8.75 -6.10 -20.21
N THR A 28 9.25 -6.69 -19.15
CA THR A 28 10.07 -7.89 -19.26
C THR A 28 9.11 -9.06 -19.43
N LEU A 29 9.58 -10.15 -20.07
CA LEU A 29 8.89 -11.45 -20.09
C LEU A 29 8.81 -11.98 -18.65
N THR A 30 8.04 -11.33 -17.78
CA THR A 30 8.22 -11.49 -16.34
C THR A 30 7.09 -12.25 -15.71
N TYR A 31 7.48 -13.47 -15.32
CA TYR A 31 7.04 -14.28 -14.18
C TYR A 31 6.93 -13.54 -12.83
N ILE A 32 6.80 -12.21 -12.79
CA ILE A 32 6.59 -11.46 -11.54
C ILE A 32 5.08 -11.30 -11.34
N ASP A 33 4.40 -12.44 -11.28
CA ASP A 33 3.00 -12.51 -10.87
C ASP A 33 2.96 -12.69 -9.35
N GLU A 34 3.58 -11.75 -8.64
CA GLU A 34 3.40 -11.60 -7.20
C GLU A 34 2.43 -10.42 -6.97
N PRO A 35 1.11 -10.67 -6.85
CA PRO A 35 0.11 -9.62 -6.69
C PRO A 35 0.42 -8.66 -5.54
N MET A 36 1.11 -9.17 -4.51
CA MET A 36 1.50 -8.43 -3.32
C MET A 36 2.46 -7.28 -3.58
N SER A 37 3.27 -7.32 -4.65
CA SER A 37 4.20 -6.23 -5.02
C SER A 37 3.50 -5.03 -5.65
N TRP A 38 2.26 -5.22 -6.10
CA TRP A 38 1.41 -4.21 -6.75
C TRP A 38 0.33 -3.65 -5.81
N GLU A 39 0.49 -3.85 -4.50
CA GLU A 39 -0.47 -3.45 -3.49
C GLU A 39 0.23 -2.72 -2.35
N SER A 40 -0.44 -1.69 -1.85
CA SER A 40 0.12 -0.78 -0.84
C SER A 40 -1.01 -0.14 -0.05
N VAL A 41 -0.66 0.72 0.90
CA VAL A 41 -1.60 1.51 1.69
C VAL A 41 -1.08 2.94 1.80
N VAL A 42 -1.99 3.91 1.68
CA VAL A 42 -1.73 5.30 2.05
C VAL A 42 -2.15 5.48 3.50
N ALA A 43 -1.19 5.87 4.35
CA ALA A 43 -1.45 6.19 5.75
C ALA A 43 -1.72 7.69 5.92
N TYR A 44 -2.86 8.02 6.50
CA TYR A 44 -3.19 9.37 6.94
C TYR A 44 -2.98 9.42 8.45
N VAL A 45 -2.01 10.22 8.89
CA VAL A 45 -1.65 10.39 10.30
C VAL A 45 -1.98 11.80 10.74
N GLU A 46 -2.92 11.94 11.65
CA GLU A 46 -3.25 13.24 12.24
C GLU A 46 -2.50 13.43 13.55
N PHE A 47 -1.87 14.59 13.71
CA PHE A 47 -1.17 14.96 14.93
C PHE A 47 -1.89 16.10 15.65
N GLN A 48 -1.86 16.06 16.98
CA GLN A 48 -2.17 17.18 17.85
C GLN A 48 -0.92 17.51 18.68
N GLY A 49 -0.21 18.58 18.28
CA GLY A 49 1.11 18.87 18.82
C GLY A 49 2.08 17.72 18.54
N LYS A 50 2.64 17.12 19.59
CA LYS A 50 3.58 15.97 19.48
C LYS A 50 2.88 14.61 19.52
N ASN A 51 1.57 14.59 19.75
CA ASN A 51 0.81 13.36 19.95
C ASN A 51 0.08 12.97 18.67
N VAL A 52 0.06 11.67 18.37
CA VAL A 52 -0.73 11.12 17.27
C VAL A 52 -2.19 11.04 17.73
N LYS A 53 -3.09 11.70 17.01
CA LYS A 53 -4.51 11.75 17.30
C LYS A 53 -5.27 10.60 16.63
N SER A 54 -4.94 10.33 15.37
CA SER A 54 -5.58 9.27 14.59
C SER A 54 -4.65 8.76 13.49
N ILE A 55 -4.84 7.50 13.11
CA ILE A 55 -4.20 6.91 11.93
C ILE A 55 -5.28 6.14 11.15
N SER A 56 -5.50 6.54 9.90
CA SER A 56 -6.35 5.81 8.96
C SER A 56 -5.56 5.35 7.74
N LEU A 57 -6.02 4.28 7.13
CA LEU A 57 -5.30 3.49 6.14
C LEU A 57 -6.20 3.30 4.93
N ARG A 58 -5.79 3.79 3.76
CA ARG A 58 -6.51 3.56 2.50
C ARG A 58 -5.70 2.63 1.60
N PRO A 59 -6.20 1.43 1.30
CA PRO A 59 -5.49 0.50 0.46
C PRO A 59 -5.48 1.02 -0.99
N ILE A 60 -4.36 0.80 -1.68
CA ILE A 60 -4.19 1.11 -3.10
C ILE A 60 -3.71 -0.12 -3.85
N ALA A 61 -4.08 -0.18 -5.12
CA ALA A 61 -3.58 -1.15 -6.07
C ALA A 61 -2.92 -0.41 -7.23
N LEU A 62 -1.80 -0.94 -7.69
CA LEU A 62 -1.07 -0.39 -8.82
C LEU A 62 -1.56 -1.04 -10.12
N ASN A 63 -1.61 -0.26 -11.20
CA ASN A 63 -2.01 -0.76 -12.50
C ASN A 63 -0.98 -1.77 -13.05
N VAL A 64 -1.31 -3.07 -12.97
CA VAL A 64 -0.45 -4.17 -13.41
C VAL A 64 -0.48 -4.37 -14.92
N VAL A 65 -1.37 -3.70 -15.66
CA VAL A 65 -1.51 -3.92 -17.10
C VAL A 65 -0.93 -2.74 -17.87
N GLY A 66 -1.20 -1.50 -17.46
CA GLY A 66 -0.95 -0.34 -18.32
C GLY A 66 -2.00 -0.24 -19.44
N GLU A 67 -1.95 0.84 -20.21
CA GLU A 67 -2.83 1.13 -21.34
C GLU A 67 -2.11 0.91 -22.67
N GLY A 68 -2.78 0.31 -23.65
CA GLY A 68 -2.17 -0.01 -24.95
C GLY A 68 -1.33 -1.29 -24.93
N GLN A 69 -0.67 -1.57 -26.06
CA GLN A 69 0.22 -2.74 -26.18
C GLN A 69 1.64 -2.34 -25.75
N PRO A 70 2.35 -3.19 -24.99
CA PRO A 70 3.74 -2.92 -24.65
C PRO A 70 4.62 -2.94 -25.91
N ASP A 71 5.30 -1.83 -26.19
CA ASP A 71 6.40 -1.82 -27.16
C ASP A 71 7.67 -2.37 -26.48
N ILE A 72 8.13 -3.54 -26.94
CA ILE A 72 9.34 -4.22 -26.46
C ILE A 72 10.53 -4.07 -27.41
N HIS A 73 10.34 -3.40 -28.55
CA HIS A 73 11.33 -3.36 -29.62
C HIS A 73 12.30 -2.18 -29.51
N ASN A 74 11.89 -1.09 -28.86
CA ASN A 74 12.73 0.09 -28.66
C ASN A 74 12.42 0.80 -27.33
N GLU A 75 13.41 0.89 -26.45
CA GLU A 75 13.29 1.53 -25.13
C GLU A 75 13.08 3.06 -25.18
N TYR A 76 13.35 3.69 -26.33
CA TYR A 76 13.17 5.13 -26.57
C TYR A 76 11.83 5.49 -27.24
N THR A 77 11.01 4.51 -27.61
CA THR A 77 9.66 4.78 -28.12
C THR A 77 8.76 5.24 -26.96
N ASN A 78 7.91 6.23 -27.21
CA ASN A 78 6.88 6.61 -26.25
C ASN A 78 5.90 5.45 -26.06
N ASN A 79 6.01 4.74 -24.94
CA ASN A 79 5.28 3.53 -24.66
C ASN A 79 4.12 3.84 -23.70
N GLN A 80 2.91 4.05 -24.24
CA GLN A 80 1.70 4.37 -23.46
C GLN A 80 1.43 3.36 -22.33
N PHE A 81 1.86 2.10 -22.52
CA PHE A 81 1.79 1.06 -21.50
C PHE A 81 2.59 1.46 -20.26
N LEU A 82 3.80 2.01 -20.43
CA LEU A 82 4.66 2.44 -19.35
C LEU A 82 4.20 3.73 -18.69
N ASP A 83 3.47 4.59 -19.40
CA ASP A 83 2.94 5.84 -18.84
C ASP A 83 1.89 5.59 -17.75
N THR A 84 1.18 4.47 -17.84
CA THR A 84 0.01 4.17 -17.00
C THR A 84 0.21 2.95 -16.10
N ARG A 85 1.13 2.04 -16.45
CA ARG A 85 1.51 0.91 -15.61
C ARG A 85 2.15 1.41 -14.31
N GLY A 86 1.77 0.79 -13.20
CA GLY A 86 2.31 1.12 -11.88
C GLY A 86 1.70 2.36 -11.26
N LEU A 87 0.79 3.07 -11.94
CA LEU A 87 0.03 4.16 -11.33
C LEU A 87 -0.91 3.61 -10.24
N PRO A 88 -1.01 4.29 -9.09
CA PRO A 88 -1.87 3.87 -8.00
C PRO A 88 -3.32 4.28 -8.21
N ALA A 89 -4.24 3.41 -7.78
CA ALA A 89 -5.65 3.72 -7.61
C ALA A 89 -6.16 3.16 -6.27
N PRO A 90 -7.18 3.76 -5.64
CA PRO A 90 -7.82 3.17 -4.47
C PRO A 90 -8.26 1.72 -4.76
N ALA A 91 -7.88 0.80 -3.89
CA ALA A 91 -8.43 -0.55 -3.93
C ALA A 91 -9.84 -0.54 -3.31
N THR A 92 -10.74 -1.34 -3.87
CA THR A 92 -12.15 -1.39 -3.48
C THR A 92 -12.61 -2.81 -3.19
N GLY A 93 -13.78 -2.96 -2.58
CA GLY A 93 -14.44 -4.23 -2.31
C GLY A 93 -13.58 -5.24 -1.54
N SER A 94 -13.61 -6.50 -1.97
CA SER A 94 -12.86 -7.59 -1.33
C SER A 94 -11.34 -7.35 -1.35
N ARG A 95 -10.81 -6.75 -2.44
CA ARG A 95 -9.37 -6.45 -2.56
C ARG A 95 -8.90 -5.48 -1.49
N ALA A 96 -9.67 -4.42 -1.23
CA ALA A 96 -9.39 -3.49 -0.14
C ALA A 96 -9.31 -4.22 1.21
N GLY A 97 -10.30 -5.07 1.49
CA GLY A 97 -10.37 -5.89 2.69
C GLY A 97 -9.15 -6.81 2.85
N TYR A 98 -8.72 -7.50 1.78
CA TYR A 98 -7.55 -8.38 1.82
C TYR A 98 -6.24 -7.64 2.09
N ILE A 99 -6.02 -6.48 1.46
CA ILE A 99 -4.83 -5.66 1.69
C ILE A 99 -4.78 -5.22 3.16
N LEU A 100 -5.90 -4.70 3.68
CA LEU A 100 -5.99 -4.23 5.06
C LEU A 100 -5.87 -5.37 6.08
N GLN A 101 -6.44 -6.54 5.80
CA GLN A 101 -6.34 -7.71 6.67
C GLN A 101 -4.90 -8.21 6.76
N ARG A 102 -4.19 -8.28 5.64
CA ARG A 102 -2.77 -8.66 5.62
C ARG A 102 -1.90 -7.67 6.40
N LEU A 103 -2.16 -6.36 6.25
CA LEU A 103 -1.51 -5.33 7.06
C LEU A 103 -1.80 -5.50 8.55
N ALA A 104 -3.05 -5.80 8.90
CA ALA A 104 -3.46 -6.09 10.27
C ALA A 104 -2.69 -7.29 10.83
N ASP A 105 -2.59 -8.37 10.06
CA ASP A 105 -1.88 -9.59 10.45
C ASP A 105 -0.38 -9.35 10.62
N ALA A 106 0.25 -8.60 9.70
CA ALA A 106 1.65 -8.20 9.79
C ALA A 106 1.92 -7.25 10.98
N SER A 107 0.91 -6.54 11.47
CA SER A 107 1.02 -5.62 12.61
C SER A 107 0.82 -6.30 13.98
N LYS A 108 0.24 -7.52 14.00
CA LYS A 108 -0.02 -8.28 15.24
C LYS A 108 1.24 -8.53 16.10
N PRO A 109 2.41 -8.92 15.55
CA PRO A 109 3.62 -9.15 16.35
C PRO A 109 4.09 -7.93 17.14
N PHE A 110 3.76 -6.72 16.69
CA PHE A 110 4.06 -5.46 17.36
C PHE A 110 2.98 -5.04 18.37
N GLY A 111 1.93 -5.85 18.56
CA GLY A 111 0.78 -5.53 19.40
C GLY A 111 -0.11 -4.40 18.85
N THR A 112 0.02 -4.08 17.56
CA THR A 112 -0.77 -3.02 16.92
C THR A 112 -2.03 -3.62 16.32
N ARG A 113 -3.18 -3.08 16.69
CA ARG A 113 -4.50 -3.52 16.19
C ARG A 113 -4.97 -2.59 15.08
N VAL A 114 -5.20 -3.17 13.91
CA VAL A 114 -5.84 -2.50 12.77
C VAL A 114 -7.29 -3.00 12.69
N GLU A 115 -8.25 -2.09 12.67
CA GLU A 115 -9.66 -2.40 12.45
C GLU A 115 -10.06 -2.06 11.02
N VAL A 116 -10.60 -3.04 10.30
CA VAL A 116 -11.07 -2.87 8.93
C VAL A 116 -12.54 -2.43 8.95
N LYS A 117 -12.82 -1.28 8.33
CA LYS A 117 -14.16 -0.70 8.16
C LYS A 117 -14.42 -0.46 6.68
N GLY A 118 -15.03 -1.46 6.02
CA GLY A 118 -15.22 -1.41 4.57
C GLY A 118 -13.87 -1.32 3.84
N GLU A 119 -13.66 -0.22 3.12
CA GLU A 119 -12.46 0.02 2.31
C GLU A 119 -11.39 0.88 3.02
N THR A 120 -11.52 1.06 4.34
CA THR A 120 -10.57 1.83 5.15
C THR A 120 -10.17 1.04 6.39
N GLY A 121 -8.90 1.15 6.79
CA GLY A 121 -8.40 0.64 8.07
C GLY A 121 -8.20 1.77 9.07
N GLU A 122 -8.37 1.47 10.35
CA GLU A 122 -8.03 2.37 11.45
C GLU A 122 -7.09 1.69 12.43
N ILE A 123 -6.00 2.35 12.83
CA ILE A 123 -5.12 1.82 13.88
C ILE A 123 -5.66 2.25 15.24
N LYS A 124 -5.88 1.28 16.14
CA LYS A 124 -6.24 1.55 17.52
C LYS A 124 -5.03 2.04 18.30
N LEU A 125 -5.05 3.32 18.63
CA LEU A 125 -4.11 3.92 19.58
C LEU A 125 -4.53 3.55 21.01
N LYS A 126 -3.56 3.16 21.84
CA LYS A 126 -3.81 3.04 23.27
C LYS A 126 -3.99 4.46 23.83
N ALA A 127 -4.98 4.66 24.69
CA ALA A 127 -5.10 5.91 25.43
C ALA A 127 -3.78 6.13 26.19
N GLY A 128 -3.24 7.36 26.11
CA GLY A 128 -1.97 7.71 26.74
C GLY A 128 -1.99 7.37 28.24
N SER A 129 -0.88 6.79 28.70
CA SER A 129 -0.56 6.69 30.14
C SER A 129 -0.01 8.03 30.61
#